data_AF-A0A7V7T1M1-F1
#
_entry.id   AF-A0A7V7T1M1-F1
#
_cell.length_a   1.000
_cell.length_b   1.000
_cell.length_c   1.000
_cell.angle_alpha   90.00
_cell.angle_beta   90.00
_cell.angle_gamma   90.00
#
_symmetry.space_group_name_H-M   'P 1'
#
loop_
_entity.id
_entity.type
_entity.pdbx_description
1 polymer ?
#
loop_
_entity_poly.entity_id
_entity_poly.type
_entity_poly.pdbx_seq_one_letter_code
_entity_poly.pdbx_strand_id
1 'polypeptide(L)'
;MLELRVKGIRQGQQTSETYRLVDYYDQKKRISSMARTTGYTCAAAARLMLNNKIRSGVLAPEHLGQDADCFESLLADLALRNILIKPCP
;
A
#
# COMPACT_ATOMS: atom_id res chain seq x y z
N MET A 1 -10.24 7.76 5.36
CA MET A 1 -9.28 8.53 4.56
C MET A 1 -7.95 8.48 5.26
N LEU A 2 -6.88 8.19 4.52
CA LEU A 2 -5.49 8.26 4.99
C LEU A 2 -4.75 9.29 4.12
N GLU A 3 -3.93 10.12 4.75
CA GLU A 3 -3.08 11.11 4.08
C GLU A 3 -1.65 10.98 4.61
N LEU A 4 -0.69 10.90 3.68
CA LEU A 4 0.74 10.82 3.97
C LEU A 4 1.40 12.06 3.36
N ARG A 5 1.97 12.92 4.21
CA ARG A 5 2.75 14.07 3.78
C ARG A 5 4.23 13.79 4.02
N VAL A 6 5.01 13.79 2.95
CA VAL A 6 6.45 13.60 3.00
C VAL A 6 7.10 14.95 2.70
N LYS A 7 8.02 15.38 3.56
CA LYS A 7 8.85 16.57 3.35
C LYS A 7 10.31 16.17 3.42
N GLY A 8 11.12 16.69 2.51
CA GLY A 8 12.54 16.35 2.45
C GLY A 8 13.30 17.25 1.51
N ILE A 9 14.58 16.92 1.31
CA ILE A 9 15.44 17.62 0.37
C ILE A 9 15.73 16.65 -0.78
N ARG A 10 15.37 17.05 -2.00
CA ARG A 10 15.70 16.30 -3.22
C ARG A 10 16.58 17.20 -4.06
N GLN A 11 17.79 16.72 -4.39
CA GLN A 11 18.77 17.47 -5.19
C GLN A 11 19.07 18.89 -4.65
N GLY A 12 19.10 19.06 -3.33
CA GLY A 12 19.39 20.35 -2.67
C GLY A 12 18.20 21.30 -2.54
N GLN A 13 17.03 20.97 -3.10
CA GLN A 13 15.81 21.77 -2.98
C GLN A 13 14.83 21.14 -1.98
N GLN A 14 14.15 21.97 -1.18
CA GLN A 14 13.05 21.50 -0.32
C GLN A 14 11.89 21.04 -1.20
N THR A 15 11.46 19.80 -0.99
CA THR A 15 10.35 19.17 -1.70
C THR A 15 9.33 18.61 -0.72
N SER A 16 8.06 18.70 -1.08
CA SER A 16 6.97 18.08 -0.34
C SER A 16 6.07 17.31 -1.29
N GLU A 17 5.76 16.07 -0.93
CA GLU A 17 4.86 15.19 -1.68
C GLU A 17 3.71 14.77 -0.75
N THR A 18 2.48 14.78 -1.25
CA THR A 18 1.32 14.31 -0.50
C THR A 18 0.71 13.12 -1.19
N TYR A 19 0.36 12.08 -0.45
CA TYR A 19 -0.34 10.91 -0.94
C TYR A 19 -1.64 10.73 -0.17
N ARG A 20 -2.70 10.31 -0.87
CA ARG A 20 -4.01 10.04 -0.27
C ARG A 20 -4.52 8.66 -0.65
N LEU A 21 -5.13 7.99 0.32
CA LEU A 21 -5.96 6.81 0.14
C LEU A 21 -7.35 7.12 0.67
N VAL A 22 -8.33 7.09 -0.24
CA VAL A 22 -9.75 7.29 0.08
C VAL A 22 -10.50 6.04 -0.37
N ASP A 23 -11.08 5.32 0.58
CA ASP A 23 -11.91 4.14 0.34
C ASP A 23 -13.25 4.31 1.07
N TYR A 24 -14.31 3.76 0.48
CA TYR A 24 -15.68 3.91 0.97
C TYR A 24 -16.29 2.54 1.28
N TYR A 25 -17.40 2.55 2.03
CA TYR A 25 -18.18 1.34 2.28
C TYR A 25 -18.63 0.70 0.96
N ASP A 26 -18.36 -0.59 0.79
CA ASP A 26 -18.79 -1.35 -0.37
C ASP A 26 -20.18 -1.93 -0.11
N GLN A 27 -21.21 -1.27 -0.64
CA GLN A 27 -22.60 -1.70 -0.47
C GLN A 27 -22.91 -3.06 -1.09
N LYS A 28 -22.24 -3.41 -2.20
CA LYS A 28 -22.49 -4.66 -2.92
C LYS A 28 -21.97 -5.85 -2.13
N LYS A 29 -20.75 -5.73 -1.60
CA LYS A 29 -20.10 -6.79 -0.81
C LYS A 29 -20.38 -6.68 0.70
N ARG A 30 -21.02 -5.59 1.13
CA ARG A 30 -21.27 -5.24 2.54
C ARG A 30 -20.00 -5.18 3.40
N ILE A 31 -18.91 -4.68 2.83
CA ILE A 31 -17.60 -4.60 3.51
C ILE A 31 -17.30 -3.14 3.85
N SER A 32 -16.90 -2.88 5.09
CA SER A 32 -16.50 -1.54 5.52
C SER A 32 -15.20 -1.09 4.85
N SER A 33 -15.03 0.22 4.71
CA SER A 33 -13.79 0.83 4.21
C SER A 33 -12.57 0.33 4.98
N MET A 34 -12.63 0.31 6.32
CA MET A 34 -11.56 -0.25 7.16
C MET A 34 -11.29 -1.73 6.88
N ALA A 35 -12.33 -2.56 6.75
CA ALA A 35 -12.16 -3.99 6.48
C ALA A 35 -11.56 -4.24 5.09
N ARG A 36 -11.92 -3.42 4.09
CA ARG A 36 -11.31 -3.46 2.75
C ARG A 36 -9.83 -3.11 2.82
N THR A 37 -9.48 -1.97 3.41
CA THR A 37 -8.09 -1.50 3.45
C THR A 37 -7.19 -2.39 4.29
N THR A 38 -7.68 -2.95 5.40
CA THR A 38 -6.87 -3.83 6.25
C THR A 38 -6.84 -5.27 5.70
N GLY A 39 -8.00 -5.83 5.38
CA GLY A 39 -8.13 -7.23 4.99
C GLY A 39 -7.51 -7.52 3.62
N TYR A 40 -7.71 -6.64 2.63
CA TYR A 40 -7.10 -6.84 1.32
C TYR A 40 -5.59 -6.61 1.34
N THR A 41 -5.08 -5.71 2.17
CA THR A 41 -3.63 -5.55 2.37
C THR A 41 -3.00 -6.80 2.98
N CYS A 42 -3.64 -7.39 4.01
CA CYS A 42 -3.21 -8.67 4.58
C CYS A 42 -3.22 -9.80 3.53
N ALA A 43 -4.29 -9.91 2.74
CA ALA A 43 -4.39 -10.90 1.69
C ALA A 43 -3.34 -10.70 0.57
N ALA A 44 -3.03 -9.45 0.22
CA ALA A 44 -1.98 -9.12 -0.74
C ALA A 44 -0.60 -9.55 -0.25
N ALA A 45 -0.27 -9.25 1.01
CA ALA A 45 0.96 -9.70 1.64
C ALA A 45 1.05 -11.24 1.66
N ALA A 46 -0.04 -11.94 1.98
CA ALA A 46 -0.06 -13.40 1.97
C ALA A 46 0.19 -13.98 0.56
N ARG A 47 -0.41 -13.40 -0.49
CA ARG A 47 -0.15 -13.82 -1.89
C ARG A 47 1.30 -13.54 -2.30
N LEU A 48 1.84 -12.40 -1.89
CA LEU A 48 3.22 -12.02 -2.13
C LEU A 48 4.18 -13.04 -1.48
N MET A 49 3.90 -13.48 -0.24
CA MET A 49 4.68 -14.52 0.43
C MET A 49 4.63 -15.88 -0.27
N LEU A 50 3.55 -16.20 -0.97
CA LEU A 50 3.42 -17.45 -1.74
C LEU A 50 4.17 -17.39 -3.07
N ASN A 51 4.20 -16.23 -3.72
CA ASN A 51 4.73 -16.09 -5.08
C ASN A 51 6.21 -15.66 -5.12
N ASN A 52 6.71 -14.98 -4.09
CA ASN A 52 8.08 -14.46 -4.05
C ASN A 52 8.96 -15.26 -3.09
N LYS A 53 10.28 -15.28 -3.36
CA LYS A 53 11.27 -15.80 -2.42
C LYS A 53 11.48 -14.83 -1.27
N ILE A 54 10.66 -14.99 -0.24
CA ILE A 54 10.69 -14.15 0.96
C ILE A 54 11.57 -14.80 2.01
N ARG A 55 12.38 -14.02 2.72
CA ARG A 55 13.23 -14.53 3.81
C ARG A 55 12.39 -15.14 4.93
N SER A 56 12.88 -16.19 5.55
CA SER A 56 12.23 -16.79 6.72
C SER A 56 12.40 -15.91 7.97
N GLY A 57 11.46 -16.01 8.91
CA GLY A 57 11.48 -15.29 10.19
C GLY A 57 10.50 -14.13 10.26
N VAL A 58 10.70 -13.24 11.23
CA VAL A 58 9.84 -12.06 11.44
C VAL A 58 10.20 -10.97 10.43
N LEU A 59 9.20 -10.52 9.68
CA LEU A 59 9.34 -9.55 8.61
C LEU A 59 8.46 -8.35 8.88
N ALA A 60 9.10 -7.20 9.10
CA ALA A 60 8.39 -5.93 9.18
C ALA A 60 8.05 -5.41 7.77
N PRO A 61 6.92 -4.71 7.57
CA PRO A 61 6.48 -4.22 6.26
C PRO A 61 7.53 -3.37 5.53
N GLU A 62 8.38 -2.64 6.25
CA GLU A 62 9.45 -1.82 5.69
C GLU A 62 10.47 -2.66 4.92
N HIS A 63 10.72 -3.90 5.35
CA HIS A 63 11.60 -4.81 4.64
C HIS A 63 10.99 -5.31 3.33
N LEU A 64 9.66 -5.44 3.27
CA LEU A 64 8.95 -5.78 2.04
C LEU A 64 8.91 -4.58 1.08
N GLY A 65 8.78 -3.37 1.62
CA GLY A 65 8.75 -2.14 0.83
C GLY A 65 10.11 -1.69 0.28
N GLN A 66 11.22 -2.21 0.80
CA GLN A 66 12.56 -1.98 0.26
C GLN A 66 12.79 -2.67 -1.08
N ASP A 67 12.12 -3.80 -1.30
CA ASP A 67 12.16 -4.53 -2.56
C ASP A 67 11.09 -3.97 -3.50
N ALA A 68 11.54 -3.38 -4.62
CA ALA A 68 10.66 -2.69 -5.55
C ALA A 68 9.62 -3.65 -6.16
N ASP A 69 10.02 -4.88 -6.51
CA ASP A 69 9.13 -5.87 -7.12
C ASP A 69 8.03 -6.30 -6.14
N CYS A 70 8.38 -6.51 -4.87
CA CYS A 70 7.42 -6.80 -3.81
C CYS A 70 6.46 -5.64 -3.59
N PHE A 71 6.98 -4.42 -3.49
CA PHE A 71 6.17 -3.23 -3.27
C PHE A 71 5.19 -3.00 -4.43
N GLU A 72 5.67 -3.06 -5.67
CA GLU A 72 4.85 -2.91 -6.87
C GLU A 72 3.79 -4.01 -6.99
N SER A 73 4.15 -5.26 -6.71
CA SER A 73 3.21 -6.39 -6.70
C SER A 73 2.08 -6.21 -5.68
N LEU A 74 2.41 -5.71 -4.48
CA LEU A 74 1.43 -5.43 -3.44
C LEU A 74 0.48 -4.31 -3.87
N LEU A 75 1.01 -3.22 -4.42
CA LEU A 75 0.20 -2.11 -4.93
C LEU A 75 -0.69 -2.54 -6.11
N ALA A 76 -0.19 -3.40 -7.00
CA ALA A 76 -0.96 -3.95 -8.11
C ALA A 76 -2.13 -4.80 -7.60
N ASP A 77 -1.92 -5.67 -6.60
CA ASP A 77 -3.00 -6.49 -6.02
C ASP A 77 -4.08 -5.62 -5.34
N LEU A 78 -3.69 -4.54 -4.67
CA LEU A 78 -4.63 -3.57 -4.12
C LEU A 78 -5.38 -2.79 -5.20
N ALA A 79 -4.71 -2.40 -6.28
CA ALA A 79 -5.31 -1.70 -7.41
C ALA A 79 -6.39 -2.53 -8.11
N LEU A 80 -6.21 -3.85 -8.25
CA LEU A 80 -7.23 -4.78 -8.76
C LEU A 80 -8.53 -4.77 -7.93
N ARG A 81 -8.47 -4.33 -6.67
CA ARG A 81 -9.61 -4.20 -5.74
C ARG A 81 -10.09 -2.76 -5.59
N ASN A 82 -9.59 -1.88 -6.45
CA ASN A 82 -9.88 -0.46 -6.46
C ASN A 82 -9.50 0.26 -5.15
N ILE A 83 -8.44 -0.23 -4.47
CA ILE A 83 -7.78 0.49 -3.38
C ILE A 83 -6.56 1.18 -3.98
N LEU A 84 -6.66 2.50 -4.12
CA LEU A 84 -5.67 3.30 -4.85
C LEU A 84 -5.03 4.32 -3.93
N ILE A 85 -3.69 4.35 -3.93
CA ILE A 85 -2.90 5.42 -3.33
C ILE A 85 -2.58 6.40 -4.45
N LYS A 86 -3.01 7.66 -4.31
CA LYS A 86 -2.83 8.68 -5.34
C LYS A 86 -1.90 9.79 -4.84
N PRO A 87 -0.92 10.23 -5.65
CA PRO A 87 -0.22 11.47 -5.37
C PRO A 87 -1.22 12.63 -5.48
N CYS A 88 -1.09 13.58 -4.57
CA CYS A 88 -1.85 14.82 -4.53
C CYS A 88 -0.85 15.97 -4.65
N PRO A 89 -1.04 16.89 -5.61
CA PRO A 89 -0.27 18.12 -5.68
C PRO A 89 -0.52 19.00 -4.46
#